data_AF-A0A3N5HC41-F1
#
_entry.id   AF-A0A3N5HC41-F1
#
_cell.length_a   1.000
_cell.length_b   1.000
_cell.length_c   1.000
_cell.angle_alpha   90.00
_cell.angle_beta   90.00
_cell.angle_gamma   90.00
#
_symmetry.space_group_name_H-M   'P 1'
#
loop_
_entity.id
_entity.type
_entity.pdbx_description
1 polymer ?
#
loop_
_entity_poly.entity_id
_entity_poly.type
_entity_poly.pdbx_seq_one_letter_code
_entity_poly.pdbx_strand_id
1 'polypeptide(L)' 'AGGSRIVYRLSGTGTAGATLRVYIERYEADPGRHDIETQAALSDLIALSRDIAEIQARTGRSAPTVIT' A
#
# COMPACT_ATOMS: atom_id res chain seq x y z
N ALA A 1 -15.09 -12.58 6.70
CA ALA A 1 -14.60 -11.54 5.78
C ALA A 1 -13.96 -10.44 6.62
N GLY A 2 -12.63 -10.36 6.65
CA GLY A 2 -11.89 -9.33 7.40
C GLY A 2 -11.71 -8.09 6.54
N GLY A 3 -12.17 -6.92 7.00
CA GLY A 3 -12.28 -5.68 6.22
C GLY A 3 -10.95 -5.01 5.87
N SER A 4 -10.02 -5.73 5.24
CA SER A 4 -8.78 -5.17 4.70
C SER A 4 -8.91 -4.95 3.20
N ARG A 5 -8.32 -3.86 2.69
CA ARG A 5 -8.36 -3.52 1.26
C ARG A 5 -7.01 -2.97 0.79
N ILE A 6 -6.65 -3.33 -0.44
CA ILE A 6 -5.54 -2.73 -1.18
C ILE A 6 -6.12 -2.17 -2.48
N VAL A 7 -5.86 -0.90 -2.77
CA VAL A 7 -6.34 -0.22 -3.98
C VAL A 7 -5.16 0.38 -4.73
N TYR A 8 -5.02 0.00 -6.00
CA TYR A 8 -4.02 0.56 -6.91
C TYR A 8 -4.67 1.60 -7.82
N ARG A 9 -4.05 2.77 -7.92
CA ARG A 9 -4.46 3.81 -8.86
C ARG A 9 -3.26 4.31 -9.65
N LEU A 10 -3.28 4.11 -10.95
CA LEU A 10 -2.32 4.71 -11.87
C LEU A 10 -2.84 6.06 -12.35
N SER A 11 -2.00 7.09 -12.30
CA SER A 11 -2.34 8.45 -12.71
C SER A 11 -1.22 9.08 -13.52
N GLY A 12 -1.52 10.11 -14.31
CA GLY A 12 -0.49 10.89 -15.01
C GLY A 12 0.19 10.16 -16.17
N THR A 13 -0.51 9.35 -16.96
CA THR A 13 0.06 8.61 -18.11
C THR A 13 0.43 9.47 -19.33
N GLY A 14 0.72 10.77 -19.12
CA GLY A 14 1.13 11.72 -20.14
C GLY A 14 2.65 11.80 -20.29
N THR A 15 3.16 12.99 -20.66
CA THR A 15 4.58 13.20 -21.02
C THR A 15 5.57 13.17 -19.84
N ALA A 16 5.11 13.38 -18.60
CA ALA A 16 5.96 13.47 -17.40
C ALA A 16 6.12 12.14 -16.63
N GLY A 17 5.65 11.03 -17.20
CA GLY A 17 5.63 9.72 -16.54
C GLY A 17 4.44 9.53 -15.59
N ALA A 18 4.14 8.28 -15.27
CA ALA A 18 2.97 7.91 -14.47
C ALA A 18 3.31 7.79 -12.96
N THR A 19 2.33 8.07 -12.11
CA THR A 19 2.38 7.83 -10.67
C THR A 19 1.46 6.67 -10.31
N LEU A 20 2.03 5.61 -9.74
CA LEU A 20 1.30 4.55 -9.06
C LEU A 20 1.05 4.97 -7.60
N ARG A 21 -0.22 5.03 -7.20
CA ARG A 21 -0.65 5.21 -5.81
C ARG A 21 -1.21 3.91 -5.29
N VAL A 22 -0.78 3.51 -4.10
CA VAL A 22 -1.23 2.30 -3.40
C VAL A 22 -1.87 2.74 -2.10
N TYR A 23 -3.15 2.44 -1.93
CA TYR A 23 -3.89 2.67 -0.70
C TYR A 23 -4.08 1.35 0.02
N ILE A 24 -3.73 1.29 1.29
CA ILE A 24 -3.78 0.08 2.09
C ILE A 24 -4.54 0.41 3.37
N GLU A 25 -5.53 -0.40 3.69
CA GLU A 25 -6.28 -0.29 4.93
C GLU A 25 -6.58 -1.66 5.52
N ARG A 26 -6.72 -1.66 6.84
CA ARG A 26 -7.10 -2.81 7.65
C ARG A 26 -8.11 -2.34 8.69
N TYR A 27 -9.30 -2.91 8.66
CA TYR A 27 -10.26 -2.72 9.75
C TYR A 27 -9.78 -3.42 11.04
N GLU A 28 -9.83 -2.70 12.16
CA GLU A 28 -9.52 -3.22 13.48
C GLU A 28 -10.69 -2.94 14.44
N ALA A 29 -11.40 -3.99 14.83
CA ALA A 29 -12.56 -3.89 15.69
C ALA A 29 -12.19 -3.79 17.18
N ASP A 30 -11.03 -4.32 17.57
CA ASP A 30 -10.59 -4.38 18.97
C ASP A 30 -9.94 -3.04 19.39
N PRO A 31 -10.56 -2.28 20.32
CA PRO A 31 -9.99 -1.03 20.81
C PRO A 31 -8.62 -1.20 21.47
N GLY A 32 -8.33 -2.37 22.05
CA GLY A 32 -7.02 -2.66 22.65
C GLY A 32 -5.88 -2.72 21.63
N ARG A 33 -6.21 -2.69 20.34
CA ARG A 33 -5.26 -2.77 19.21
C ARG A 33 -5.17 -1.46 18.43
N HIS A 34 -5.89 -0.41 18.84
CA HIS A 34 -5.92 0.88 18.13
C HIS A 34 -4.63 1.70 18.33
N ASP A 35 -3.87 1.45 19.39
CA ASP A 35 -2.59 2.10 19.65
C ASP A 35 -1.40 1.44 18.92
N ILE A 36 -1.65 0.40 18.12
CA ILE A 36 -0.60 -0.21 17.29
C ILE A 36 -0.20 0.80 16.21
N GLU A 37 1.10 1.04 16.09
CA GLU A 37 1.65 1.92 15.07
C GLU A 37 1.24 1.45 13.65
N THR A 38 0.83 2.40 12.81
CA THR A 38 0.22 2.13 11.50
C THR A 38 1.10 1.30 10.56
N GLN A 39 2.40 1.59 10.44
CA GLN A 39 3.32 0.80 9.61
C GLN A 39 3.43 -0.64 10.11
N ALA A 40 3.46 -0.85 11.42
CA ALA A 40 3.44 -2.19 12.00
C ALA A 40 2.10 -2.90 11.71
N ALA A 41 0.97 -2.22 11.93
CA ALA A 41 -0.37 -2.78 11.72
C ALA A 41 -0.66 -3.18 10.26
N LEU A 42 -0.06 -2.46 9.30
CA LEU A 42 -0.22 -2.67 7.86
C LEU A 42 0.94 -3.43 7.20
N SER A 43 2.00 -3.79 7.94
CA SER A 43 3.24 -4.37 7.40
C SER A 43 3.03 -5.56 6.47
N ASP A 44 2.22 -6.54 6.89
CA ASP A 44 1.89 -7.72 6.08
C ASP A 44 1.16 -7.36 4.79
N LEU A 45 0.24 -6.39 4.85
CA LEU A 45 -0.50 -5.92 3.66
C LEU A 45 0.40 -5.09 2.73
N ILE A 46 1.34 -4.32 3.28
CA ILE A 46 2.35 -3.60 2.51
C ILE A 46 3.21 -4.61 1.74
N ALA A 47 3.74 -5.63 2.41
CA ALA A 47 4.52 -6.69 1.76
C ALA A 47 3.71 -7.38 0.66
N LEU A 48 2.49 -7.83 0.99
CA LEU A 48 1.58 -8.47 0.05
C LEU A 48 1.27 -7.58 -1.17
N SER A 49 1.07 -6.27 -0.97
CA SER A 49 0.79 -5.35 -2.06
C SER A 49 1.95 -5.23 -3.05
N ARG A 50 3.18 -5.32 -2.56
CA ARG A 50 4.40 -5.22 -3.39
C ARG A 50 4.58 -6.47 -4.23
N ASP A 51 4.27 -7.62 -3.65
CA ASP A 51 4.40 -8.93 -4.29
C ASP A 51 3.32 -9.13 -5.35
N ILE A 52 2.04 -8.91 -5.01
CA ILE A 52 0.92 -9.12 -5.95
C ILE A 52 1.03 -8.21 -7.18
N ALA A 53 1.37 -6.94 -7.00
CA ALA A 53 1.51 -6.01 -8.11
C ALA A 53 2.91 -6.05 -8.75
N GLU A 54 3.82 -6.88 -8.24
CA GLU A 54 5.23 -6.99 -8.66
C GLU A 54 5.90 -5.60 -8.80
N ILE A 55 5.66 -4.70 -7.84
CA ILE A 55 5.98 -3.26 -8.00
C ILE A 55 7.45 -3.07 -8.34
N GLN A 56 8.35 -3.75 -7.64
CA GLN A 56 9.78 -3.62 -7.87
C GLN A 56 10.19 -4.16 -9.24
N ALA A 57 9.65 -5.31 -9.67
CA ALA A 57 9.99 -5.89 -10.96
C ALA A 57 9.47 -5.04 -12.14
N ARG A 58 8.29 -4.44 -11.99
CA ARG A 58 7.65 -3.64 -13.06
C ARG A 58 8.13 -2.20 -13.11
N THR A 59 8.53 -1.62 -11.98
CA THR A 59 8.86 -0.18 -11.89
C THR A 59 10.32 0.11 -11.51
N GLY A 60 11.08 -0.90 -11.07
CA GLY A 60 12.42 -0.74 -10.52
C GLY A 60 12.46 -0.10 -9.13
N ARG A 61 11.31 0.19 -8.50
CA ARG A 61 11.24 0.90 -7.21
C ARG A 61 11.25 -0.05 -6.02
N SER A 62 12.26 0.09 -5.17
CA SER A 62 12.41 -0.63 -3.90
C SER A 62 11.81 0.10 -2.69
N ALA A 63 11.22 1.29 -2.88
CA ALA A 63 10.48 2.04 -1.86
C ALA A 63 9.52 3.04 -2.52
N PRO A 64 8.43 3.44 -1.85
CA PRO A 64 7.58 4.54 -2.31
C PRO A 64 8.35 5.86 -2.25
N THR A 65 8.02 6.79 -3.15
CA THR A 65 8.59 8.15 -3.12
C THR A 65 8.03 8.98 -1.97
N VAL A 66 6.76 8.75 -1.58
CA VAL A 66 6.04 9.48 -0.53
C VAL A 66 5.16 8.49 0.23
N ILE A 67 5.08 8.65 1.55
CA ILE A 67 4.15 7.94 2.46
C ILE A 67 3.32 9.02 3.17
N THR A 68 2.04 8.74 3.41
CA THR A 68 1.10 9.60 4.15
C THR A 68 0.32 8.74 5.12
#